data_AF-A0A511QIN1-F1
#
_entry.id   AF-A0A511QIN1-F1
#
_cell.length_a   1.000
_cell.length_b   1.000
_cell.length_c   1.000
_cell.angle_alpha   90.00
_cell.angle_beta   90.00
_cell.angle_gamma   90.00
#
_symmetry.space_group_name_H-M   'P 1'
#
loop_
_entity.id
_entity.type
_entity.pdbx_description
1 polymer ?
#
loop_
_entity_poly.entity_id
_entity_poly.type
_entity_poly.pdbx_seq_one_letter_code
_entity_poly.pdbx_strand_id
1 'polypeptide(L)'
;MAELGYELSIDNKALRSRFRVYKNGRVSKLWIGIRDIGVHRLGKPIQNRLGVRVGEHFFAGAFISPMDSDQLLVWRRRGKTRTVIERVEIDIADDVDSIVENYLPDINRKFEAFFHREFKHVLSLAA
;
A
#
# COMPACT_ATOMS: atom_id res chain seq x y z
N MET A 1 0.28 10.40 -6.65
CA MET A 1 0.96 9.08 -6.57
C MET A 1 2.45 9.24 -6.33
N ALA A 2 3.17 10.04 -7.12
CA ALA A 2 4.60 10.31 -6.87
C ALA A 2 4.86 10.88 -5.46
N GLU A 3 4.00 11.78 -4.97
CA GLU A 3 4.09 12.36 -3.61
C GLU A 3 3.96 11.30 -2.51
N LEU A 4 2.94 10.42 -2.57
CA LEU A 4 2.75 9.30 -1.64
C LEU A 4 3.96 8.34 -1.58
N GLY A 5 4.54 7.98 -2.72
CA GLY A 5 5.73 7.12 -2.75
C GLY A 5 6.98 7.81 -2.19
N TYR A 6 7.09 9.12 -2.38
CA TYR A 6 8.18 9.92 -1.85
C TYR A 6 8.08 10.08 -0.32
N GLU A 7 6.90 10.42 0.18
CA GLU A 7 6.65 10.70 1.60
C GLU A 7 6.78 9.44 2.46
N LEU A 8 6.32 8.29 1.96
CA LEU A 8 6.43 7.00 2.64
C LEU A 8 7.81 6.33 2.44
N SER A 9 8.67 6.87 1.57
CA SER A 9 9.88 6.19 1.09
C SER A 9 9.61 4.79 0.49
N ILE A 10 8.46 4.64 -0.19
CA ILE A 10 8.00 3.38 -0.78
C ILE A 10 7.92 3.52 -2.30
N ASP A 11 8.45 2.54 -3.03
CA ASP A 11 8.32 2.51 -4.48
C ASP A 11 6.82 2.53 -4.88
N ASN A 12 6.48 3.45 -5.79
CA ASN A 12 5.13 3.60 -6.36
C ASN A 12 4.54 2.27 -6.89
N LYS A 13 5.38 1.34 -7.37
CA LYS A 13 4.98 0.00 -7.81
C LYS A 13 4.40 -0.83 -6.66
N ALA A 14 4.93 -0.71 -5.45
CA ALA A 14 4.40 -1.39 -4.27
C ALA A 14 3.01 -0.83 -3.90
N LEU A 15 2.85 0.49 -3.99
CA LEU A 15 1.61 1.20 -3.69
C LEU A 15 0.49 0.93 -4.71
N ARG A 16 0.80 0.70 -6.00
CA ARG A 16 -0.21 0.40 -7.05
C ARG A 16 -1.13 -0.77 -6.71
N SER A 17 -0.63 -1.78 -6.00
CA SER A 17 -1.44 -2.94 -5.59
C SER A 17 -2.47 -2.62 -4.50
N ARG A 18 -2.32 -1.47 -3.83
CA ARG A 18 -3.05 -1.06 -2.64
C ARG A 18 -4.16 -0.05 -2.92
N PHE A 19 -4.10 0.67 -4.03
CA PHE A 19 -5.19 1.49 -4.51
C PHE A 19 -6.01 0.69 -5.52
N ARG A 20 -7.16 0.14 -5.08
CA ARG A 20 -8.07 -0.58 -5.98
C ARG A 20 -9.30 0.28 -6.26
N VAL A 21 -9.44 0.68 -7.52
CA VAL A 21 -10.65 1.34 -8.02
C VAL A 21 -11.60 0.27 -8.49
N TYR A 22 -12.70 0.08 -7.76
CA TYR A 22 -13.80 -0.77 -8.19
C TYR A 22 -14.81 0.10 -8.94
N LYS A 23 -15.03 -0.21 -10.21
CA LYS A 23 -16.07 0.42 -11.02
C LYS A 23 -17.15 -0.62 -11.31
N ASN A 24 -18.35 -0.41 -10.79
CA ASN A 24 -19.53 -1.17 -11.20
C ASN A 24 -20.63 -0.17 -11.57
N GLY A 25 -20.75 0.16 -12.86
CA GLY A 25 -21.83 0.97 -13.46
C GLY A 25 -22.22 2.23 -12.70
N ARG A 26 -23.03 2.05 -11.64
CA ARG A 26 -23.59 3.09 -10.76
C ARG A 26 -22.73 3.43 -9.53
N VAL A 27 -21.69 2.65 -9.21
CA VAL A 27 -20.88 2.80 -8.00
C VAL A 27 -19.39 2.73 -8.36
N SER A 28 -18.65 3.77 -7.97
CA SER A 28 -17.19 3.77 -7.95
C SER A 28 -16.71 3.75 -6.50
N LYS A 29 -15.93 2.74 -6.11
CA LYS A 29 -15.29 2.67 -4.78
C LYS A 29 -13.77 2.75 -4.95
N LEU A 30 -13.13 3.65 -4.22
CA LEU A 30 -11.68 3.66 -4.05
C LEU A 30 -11.35 2.91 -2.76
N TRP A 31 -10.70 1.77 -2.87
CA TRP A 31 -10.14 1.07 -1.72
C TRP A 31 -8.68 1.49 -1.55
N ILE A 32 -8.34 1.99 -0.37
CA ILE A 32 -6.98 2.35 0.03
C ILE A 32 -6.52 1.29 1.02
N GLY A 33 -5.50 0.54 0.64
CA GLY A 33 -5.09 -0.65 1.37
C GLY A 33 -4.24 -0.37 2.59
N ILE A 34 -4.87 -0.33 3.76
CA ILE A 34 -4.27 -0.23 5.12
C ILE A 34 -3.52 -1.51 5.56
N ARG A 35 -3.21 -2.44 4.65
CA ARG A 35 -2.49 -3.67 5.03
C ARG A 35 -0.99 -3.41 4.96
N ASP A 36 -0.25 -3.81 5.98
CA ASP A 36 1.20 -3.70 6.06
C ASP A 36 1.90 -4.13 4.76
N ILE A 37 3.00 -3.46 4.43
CA ILE A 37 3.78 -3.72 3.23
C ILE A 37 4.94 -4.63 3.57
N GLY A 38 4.92 -5.84 3.00
CA GLY A 38 6.07 -6.75 3.04
C GLY A 38 7.34 -6.06 2.53
N VAL A 39 8.40 -6.09 3.33
CA VAL A 39 9.56 -5.20 3.16
C VAL A 39 10.36 -5.43 1.88
N HIS A 40 10.26 -6.62 1.29
CA HIS A 40 10.84 -6.96 -0.03
C HIS A 40 10.37 -6.04 -1.17
N ARG A 41 9.29 -5.27 -0.97
CA ARG A 41 8.79 -4.30 -1.95
C ARG A 41 9.45 -2.92 -1.85
N LEU A 42 10.21 -2.66 -0.79
CA LEU A 42 10.91 -1.39 -0.55
C LEU A 42 12.26 -1.31 -1.27
N GLY A 43 12.74 -2.45 -1.78
CA GLY A 43 14.02 -2.54 -2.47
C GLY A 43 14.52 -3.98 -2.52
N LYS A 44 15.72 -4.18 -3.09
CA LYS A 44 16.35 -5.50 -3.14
C LYS A 44 16.82 -5.91 -1.73
N PRO A 45 16.35 -7.04 -1.17
CA PRO A 45 16.83 -7.51 0.13
C PRO A 45 18.29 -7.97 0.06
N ILE A 46 19.09 -7.56 1.05
CA ILE A 46 20.48 -7.98 1.22
C ILE A 46 20.66 -8.53 2.64
N GLN A 47 21.02 -9.81 2.76
CA GLN A 47 21.20 -10.48 4.05
C GLN A 47 22.67 -10.47 4.50
N ASN A 48 22.90 -10.27 5.79
CA ASN A 48 24.18 -10.50 6.47
C ASN A 48 23.97 -11.37 7.73
N ARG A 49 25.02 -11.58 8.53
CA ARG A 49 24.94 -12.42 9.75
C ARG A 49 23.97 -11.89 10.81
N LEU A 50 23.74 -10.58 10.84
CA LEU A 50 22.93 -9.91 11.86
C LEU A 50 21.46 -9.76 11.45
N GLY A 51 21.14 -9.81 10.15
CA GLY A 51 19.78 -9.62 9.67
C GLY A 51 19.71 -9.31 8.17
N VAL A 52 18.63 -8.65 7.77
CA VAL A 52 18.36 -8.28 6.37
C VAL A 52 18.21 -6.77 6.24
N ARG A 53 18.92 -6.16 5.30
CA ARG A 53 18.74 -4.77 4.88
C ARG A 53 17.85 -4.72 3.64
N VAL A 54 16.88 -3.82 3.62
CA VAL A 54 16.06 -3.53 2.43
C VAL A 54 15.90 -2.01 2.30
N GLY A 55 16.42 -1.44 1.22
CA GLY A 55 16.51 0.02 1.08
C GLY A 55 17.32 0.61 2.24
N GLU A 56 16.73 1.58 2.95
CA GLU A 56 17.31 2.25 4.11
C GLU A 56 17.07 1.51 5.44
N HIS A 57 16.18 0.50 5.45
CA HIS A 57 15.77 -0.19 6.67
C HIS A 57 16.61 -1.44 6.93
N PHE A 58 16.93 -1.70 8.20
CA PHE A 58 17.59 -2.91 8.66
C PHE A 58 16.72 -3.69 9.65
N PHE A 59 16.52 -4.97 9.36
CA PHE A 59 15.68 -5.88 10.13
C PHE A 59 16.56 -6.92 10.83
N ALA A 60 16.89 -6.68 12.09
CA ALA A 60 17.73 -7.56 12.89
C ALA A 60 17.08 -8.94 13.10
N GLY A 61 17.87 -10.00 12.96
CA GLY A 61 17.42 -11.39 13.08
C GLY A 61 16.48 -11.87 11.97
N ALA A 62 16.26 -11.04 10.94
CA ALA A 62 15.53 -11.45 9.75
C ALA A 62 16.41 -12.29 8.81
N PHE A 63 15.76 -13.00 7.89
CA PHE A 63 16.40 -13.80 6.84
C PHE A 63 15.58 -13.76 5.54
N ILE A 64 16.24 -13.97 4.42
CA ILE A 64 15.66 -14.05 3.09
C ILE A 64 15.29 -15.50 2.82
N SER A 65 14.06 -15.72 2.37
CA SER A 65 13.61 -17.01 1.83
C SER A 65 12.47 -16.78 0.84
N PRO A 66 12.48 -17.42 -0.33
CA PRO A 66 11.34 -17.38 -1.23
C PRO A 66 10.10 -18.08 -0.65
N MET A 67 10.29 -19.05 0.26
CA MET A 67 9.24 -20.00 0.64
C MET A 67 8.57 -20.57 -0.62
N ASP A 68 7.24 -20.52 -0.71
CA ASP A 68 6.47 -20.97 -1.88
C ASP A 68 6.22 -19.85 -2.91
N SER A 69 7.04 -18.79 -2.93
CA SER A 69 6.93 -17.65 -3.85
C SER A 69 8.10 -17.60 -4.84
N ASP A 70 7.87 -16.96 -5.98
CA ASP A 70 8.88 -16.56 -6.97
C ASP A 70 9.71 -15.33 -6.55
N GLN A 71 9.38 -14.70 -5.41
CA GLN A 71 10.05 -13.49 -4.92
C GLN A 71 10.95 -13.77 -3.74
N LEU A 72 12.05 -13.01 -3.61
CA LEU A 72 12.88 -13.03 -2.40
C LEU A 72 12.18 -12.28 -1.27
N LEU A 73 11.44 -13.02 -0.44
CA LEU A 73 10.72 -12.48 0.71
C LEU A 73 11.63 -12.41 1.95
N VAL A 74 11.25 -11.56 2.91
CA VAL A 74 11.98 -11.35 4.16
C VAL A 74 11.13 -11.84 5.33
N TRP A 75 11.73 -12.65 6.18
CA TRP A 75 11.08 -13.38 7.25
C TRP A 75 11.82 -13.19 8.57
N ARG A 76 11.09 -13.41 9.67
CA ARG A 76 11.60 -13.33 11.03
C ARG A 76 11.05 -14.49 11.85
N ARG A 77 11.88 -15.08 12.70
CA ARG A 77 11.42 -16.02 13.73
C ARG A 77 10.96 -15.28 14.98
N ARG A 78 9.80 -15.66 15.53
CA ARG A 78 9.22 -15.12 16.76
C ARG A 78 9.01 -16.23 17.78
N GLY A 79 8.79 -15.82 19.04
CA GLY A 79 8.59 -16.73 20.17
C GLY A 79 9.89 -17.28 20.77
N LYS A 80 9.82 -17.71 22.04
CA LYS A 80 10.97 -18.23 22.81
C LYS A 80 11.62 -19.45 22.12
N THR A 81 10.80 -20.28 21.49
CA THR A 81 11.20 -21.48 20.75
C THR A 81 11.58 -21.22 19.29
N ARG A 82 11.37 -19.99 18.76
CA ARG A 82 11.66 -19.60 17.37
C ARG A 82 10.99 -20.48 16.30
N THR A 83 9.88 -21.10 16.63
CA THR A 83 9.10 -21.97 15.73
C THR A 83 8.18 -21.19 14.80
N VAL A 84 7.70 -20.02 15.24
CA VAL A 84 6.81 -19.17 14.44
C VAL A 84 7.65 -18.35 13.46
N ILE A 85 7.37 -18.49 12.18
CA ILE A 85 7.99 -17.72 11.10
C ILE A 85 6.95 -16.75 10.56
N GLU A 86 7.24 -15.45 10.65
CA GLU A 86 6.37 -14.38 10.17
C GLU A 86 7.07 -13.58 9.09
N ARG A 87 6.29 -13.09 8.12
CA ARG A 87 6.79 -12.18 7.10
C ARG A 87 7.09 -10.85 7.75
N VAL A 88 8.21 -10.23 7.38
CA VAL A 88 8.54 -8.88 7.86
C VAL A 88 7.80 -7.87 6.99
N GLU A 89 7.03 -7.01 7.65
CA GLU A 89 6.20 -5.97 7.03
C GLU A 89 6.43 -4.63 7.74
N ILE A 90 6.19 -3.53 7.03
CA ILE A 90 6.11 -2.18 7.60
C ILE A 90 4.65 -1.79 7.66
N ASP A 91 4.23 -1.32 8.82
CA ASP A 91 2.95 -0.64 9.01
C ASP A 91 3.01 0.72 8.31
N ILE A 92 1.97 1.00 7.53
CA ILE A 92 1.81 2.24 6.77
C ILE A 92 0.48 2.92 7.08
N ALA A 93 -0.27 2.43 8.06
CA ALA A 93 -1.62 2.89 8.36
C ALA A 93 -1.64 4.39 8.72
N ASP A 94 -0.82 4.77 9.69
CA ASP A 94 -0.79 6.14 10.23
C ASP A 94 -0.40 7.18 9.16
N ASP A 95 0.59 6.86 8.34
CA ASP A 95 1.04 7.76 7.28
C ASP A 95 0.01 7.85 6.14
N VAL A 96 -0.65 6.74 5.80
CA VAL A 96 -1.71 6.73 4.77
C VAL A 96 -2.91 7.54 5.22
N ASP A 97 -3.36 7.39 6.47
CA ASP A 97 -4.52 8.12 6.98
C ASP A 97 -4.28 9.63 6.94
N SER A 98 -3.11 10.07 7.41
CA SER A 98 -2.71 11.48 7.37
C SER A 98 -2.71 12.05 5.94
N ILE A 99 -2.19 11.29 4.98
CA ILE A 99 -2.15 11.73 3.58
C ILE A 99 -3.57 11.74 2.99
N VAL A 100 -4.39 10.74 3.26
CA VAL A 100 -5.77 10.68 2.76
C VAL A 100 -6.59 11.84 3.30
N GLU A 101 -6.49 12.15 4.59
CA GLU A 101 -7.18 13.27 5.21
C GLU A 101 -6.85 14.61 4.53
N ASN A 102 -5.59 14.83 4.17
CA ASN A 102 -5.18 16.04 3.47
C ASN A 102 -5.81 16.17 2.07
N TYR A 103 -6.00 15.07 1.34
CA TYR A 103 -6.60 15.09 0.00
C TYR A 103 -8.13 14.94 -0.01
N LEU A 104 -8.76 14.52 1.08
CA LEU A 104 -10.22 14.31 1.17
C LEU A 104 -11.04 15.54 0.69
N PRO A 105 -10.70 16.79 1.07
CA PRO A 105 -11.44 17.97 0.61
C PRO A 105 -11.44 18.11 -0.92
N ASP A 106 -10.27 17.96 -1.56
CA ASP A 106 -10.13 18.08 -3.01
C ASP A 106 -10.79 16.91 -3.76
N ILE A 107 -10.71 15.71 -3.19
CA ILE A 107 -11.39 14.53 -3.72
C ILE A 107 -12.90 14.76 -3.70
N ASN A 108 -13.46 15.21 -2.57
CA ASN A 108 -14.89 15.49 -2.43
C ASN A 108 -15.35 16.57 -3.40
N ARG A 109 -14.60 17.68 -3.52
CA ARG A 109 -14.90 18.75 -4.47
C ARG A 109 -14.94 18.24 -5.92
N LYS A 110 -13.97 17.43 -6.33
CA LYS A 110 -13.96 16.83 -7.68
C LYS A 110 -15.10 15.84 -7.88
N PHE A 111 -15.38 15.03 -6.87
CA PHE A 111 -16.49 14.09 -6.90
C PHE A 111 -17.83 14.83 -7.09
N GLU A 112 -18.10 15.87 -6.32
CA GLU A 112 -19.32 16.67 -6.44
C GLU A 112 -19.45 17.30 -7.83
N ALA A 113 -18.36 17.85 -8.39
CA ALA A 113 -18.37 18.44 -9.72
C ALA A 113 -18.74 17.40 -10.80
N PHE A 114 -18.14 16.21 -10.73
CA PHE A 114 -18.50 15.11 -11.64
C PHE A 114 -19.93 14.64 -11.42
N PHE A 115 -20.34 14.46 -10.16
CA PHE A 115 -21.69 14.03 -9.82
C PHE A 115 -22.75 14.98 -10.40
N HIS A 116 -22.62 16.28 -10.17
CA HIS A 116 -23.56 17.27 -10.70
C HIS A 116 -23.59 17.30 -12.23
N ARG A 117 -22.43 17.15 -12.88
CA ARG A 117 -22.35 17.10 -14.34
C ARG A 117 -23.11 15.89 -14.89
N GLU A 118 -22.81 14.70 -14.36
CA GLU A 118 -23.47 13.47 -14.80
C GLU A 118 -24.97 13.48 -14.44
N PHE A 119 -25.34 14.00 -13.28
CA PHE A 119 -26.73 14.10 -12.86
C PHE A 119 -27.55 15.01 -13.78
N LYS A 120 -27.02 16.19 -14.13
CA LYS A 120 -27.64 17.09 -15.12
C LYS A 120 -27.76 16.42 -16.49
N HIS A 121 -26.73 15.69 -16.92
CA HIS A 121 -26.76 14.97 -18.18
C HIS A 121 -27.87 13.91 -18.21
N VAL A 122 -27.99 13.10 -17.15
CA VAL A 122 -29.06 12.09 -17.04
C VAL A 122 -30.44 12.73 -17.03
N LEU A 123 -30.64 13.82 -16.29
CA LEU A 123 -31.91 14.56 -16.31
C LEU A 123 -32.26 15.09 -17.70
N SER A 124 -31.27 15.60 -18.44
CA SER A 124 -31.48 16.11 -19.80
C SER A 124 -31.85 15.03 -20.83
N LEU A 125 -31.52 13.76 -20.56
CA LEU A 125 -31.87 12.63 -21.42
C LEU A 125 -33.25 12.03 -21.08
N ALA A 126 -33.81 12.36 -19.90
CA ALA A 126 -35.08 11.84 -19.41
C ALA A 126 -36.26 12.79 -19.64
N ALA A 127 -36.01 14.02 -20.12
CA ALA A 127 -36.99 15.03 -20.51
C ALA A 127 -37.19 15.03 -22.02
#